data_AF-W7T6R6-F1
#
_entry.id   AF-W7T6R6-F1
#
_cell.length_a   1.000
_cell.length_b   1.000
_cell.length_c   1.000
_cell.angle_alpha   90.00
_cell.angle_beta   90.00
_cell.angle_gamma   90.00
#
_symmetry.space_group_name_H-M   'P 1'
#
loop_
_entity.id
_entity.type
_entity.pdbx_description
1 polymer ?
#
loop_
_entity_poly.entity_id
_entity_poly.type
_entity_poly.pdbx_seq_one_letter_code
_entity_poly.pdbx_strand_id
1 'polypeptide(L)'
;MIVDALVAFAQPIFVYIPPQAELRGGAWVVVDPTIHAEAMEMYAATASRGGVLEPNGAAEIKFREKDYVAAAHRLDPVLRAMDAKMELLEAAGEVEGEEGKQLRRERKDREDALKGIYAQVAVQFADLHDTPGRMEAVGVIRKVVPWGQARSFFYWRLRRRLAEFHLRKEVLKAVDGKEGGKEGGMTLLQASALLKSWFVATPGKSTEGWEEDREVLGWMAEHQGIEERIRALAQGRVAKEVASLAAVSTQGAVDGLKHVLKTLPAEHRAALLAALKE
;
A
#
# COMPACT_ATOMS: atom_id res chain seq x y z
N MET A 1 -1.08 17.59 14.57
CA MET A 1 -2.57 17.64 14.47
C MET A 1 -3.15 16.66 13.44
N ILE A 2 -2.79 16.70 12.14
CA ILE A 2 -3.35 15.75 11.15
C ILE A 2 -2.80 14.33 11.36
N VAL A 3 -1.47 14.19 11.36
CA VAL A 3 -0.80 12.89 11.53
C VAL A 3 -1.20 12.24 12.86
N ASP A 4 -1.17 13.00 13.96
CA ASP A 4 -1.59 12.48 15.28
C ASP A 4 -3.03 11.95 15.28
N ALA A 5 -3.95 12.66 14.60
CA ALA A 5 -5.34 12.24 14.50
C ALA A 5 -5.50 10.95 13.66
N LEU A 6 -4.73 10.81 12.58
CA LEU A 6 -4.75 9.60 11.74
C LEU A 6 -4.15 8.39 12.48
N VAL A 7 -3.08 8.59 13.24
CA VAL A 7 -2.48 7.55 14.08
C VAL A 7 -3.45 7.08 15.17
N ALA A 8 -4.22 7.98 15.77
CA ALA A 8 -5.19 7.65 16.80
C ALA A 8 -6.51 7.06 16.26
N PHE A 9 -6.72 7.07 14.95
CA PHE A 9 -8.00 6.69 14.36
C PHE A 9 -8.18 5.17 14.31
N ALA A 10 -9.29 4.67 14.86
CA ALA A 10 -9.48 3.24 15.11
C ALA A 10 -10.41 2.52 14.11
N GLN A 11 -10.76 3.18 13.00
CA GLN A 11 -11.64 2.65 11.94
C GLN A 11 -10.94 2.70 10.58
N PRO A 12 -11.41 1.93 9.57
CA PRO A 12 -10.84 1.99 8.23
C PRO A 12 -10.88 3.40 7.63
N ILE A 13 -9.77 3.82 7.03
CA ILE A 13 -9.64 5.11 6.33
C ILE A 13 -9.35 4.82 4.86
N PHE A 14 -10.09 5.48 3.98
CA PHE A 14 -9.80 5.48 2.54
C PHE A 14 -9.40 6.87 2.09
N VAL A 15 -8.20 6.97 1.52
CA VAL A 15 -7.76 8.14 0.76
C VAL A 15 -7.97 7.81 -0.71
N TYR A 16 -8.82 8.58 -1.40
CA TYR A 16 -9.06 8.41 -2.82
C TYR A 16 -8.77 9.73 -3.53
N ILE A 17 -7.84 9.73 -4.48
CA ILE A 17 -7.57 10.89 -5.33
C ILE A 17 -8.58 10.88 -6.50
N PRO A 18 -9.56 11.80 -6.56
CA PRO A 18 -10.60 11.79 -7.59
C PRO A 18 -10.07 12.17 -8.99
N PRO A 19 -10.87 12.02 -10.06
CA PRO A 19 -10.49 12.47 -11.39
C PRO A 19 -10.08 13.94 -11.42
N GLN A 20 -9.03 14.27 -12.17
CA GLN A 20 -8.50 15.62 -12.32
C GLN A 20 -7.99 16.28 -11.03
N ALA A 21 -8.03 15.58 -9.89
CA ALA A 21 -7.39 16.01 -8.67
C ALA A 21 -5.93 15.56 -8.65
N GLU A 22 -5.15 16.25 -7.83
CA GLU A 22 -3.76 15.92 -7.62
C GLU A 22 -3.39 15.92 -6.14
N LEU A 23 -2.40 15.09 -5.80
CA LEU A 23 -1.80 15.06 -4.47
C LEU A 23 -0.29 15.21 -4.60
N ARG A 24 0.25 16.31 -4.07
CA ARG A 24 1.64 16.73 -4.29
C ARG A 24 2.40 16.96 -3.00
N GLY A 25 3.69 16.67 -3.01
CA GLY A 25 4.64 17.09 -1.99
C GLY A 25 4.17 16.85 -0.55
N GLY A 26 4.18 17.89 0.27
CA GLY A 26 3.80 17.80 1.69
C GLY A 26 2.35 17.36 1.93
N ALA A 27 1.42 17.61 0.99
CA ALA A 27 0.05 17.14 1.11
C ALA A 27 -0.04 15.62 1.03
N TRP A 28 0.82 14.97 0.23
CA TRP A 28 0.93 13.51 0.23
C TRP A 28 1.45 12.99 1.56
N VAL A 29 2.52 13.59 2.07
CA VAL A 29 3.22 13.13 3.28
C VAL A 29 2.29 13.02 4.49
N VAL A 30 1.32 13.93 4.64
CA VAL A 30 0.42 13.97 5.80
C VAL A 30 -0.81 13.05 5.69
N VAL A 31 -1.01 12.39 4.55
CA VAL A 31 -2.11 11.43 4.32
C VAL A 31 -1.64 10.08 3.77
N ASP A 32 -0.32 9.85 3.78
CA ASP A 32 0.27 8.61 3.28
C ASP A 32 -0.21 7.41 4.12
N PRO A 33 -0.58 6.27 3.50
CA PRO A 33 -1.11 5.12 4.23
C PRO A 33 -0.10 4.52 5.23
N THR A 34 1.20 4.81 5.10
CA THR A 34 2.20 4.36 6.08
C THR A 34 2.04 5.01 7.46
N ILE A 35 1.32 6.13 7.57
CA ILE A 35 0.98 6.77 8.85
C ILE A 35 0.23 5.79 9.77
N HIS A 36 -0.74 5.05 9.21
CA HIS A 36 -1.46 4.02 9.93
C HIS A 36 -1.81 2.85 9.01
N ALA A 37 -0.79 2.07 8.66
CA ALA A 37 -0.86 0.99 7.67
C ALA A 37 -1.91 -0.11 7.96
N GLU A 38 -2.36 -0.21 9.22
CA GLU A 38 -3.37 -1.19 9.61
C GLU A 38 -4.80 -0.75 9.22
N ALA A 39 -5.03 0.56 9.15
CA ALA A 39 -6.34 1.19 8.91
C ALA A 39 -6.46 1.93 7.59
N MET A 40 -5.39 2.58 7.13
CA MET A 40 -5.38 3.42 5.95
C MET A 40 -5.16 2.61 4.68
N GLU A 41 -5.95 2.89 3.65
CA GLU A 41 -5.71 2.44 2.29
C GLU A 41 -5.82 3.63 1.34
N MET A 42 -4.97 3.65 0.31
CA MET A 42 -4.90 4.72 -0.65
C MET A 42 -5.21 4.23 -2.07
N TYR A 43 -5.98 5.02 -2.81
CA TYR A 43 -6.48 4.72 -4.14
C TYR A 43 -6.43 5.98 -5.00
N ALA A 44 -6.42 5.80 -6.32
CA ALA A 44 -6.38 6.91 -7.27
C ALA A 44 -7.31 6.66 -8.46
N ALA A 45 -7.94 7.72 -8.96
CA ALA A 45 -8.69 7.69 -10.21
C ALA A 45 -7.74 7.59 -11.41
N THR A 46 -8.21 7.05 -12.53
CA THR A 46 -7.40 6.93 -13.77
C THR A 46 -6.86 8.28 -14.28
N ALA A 47 -7.61 9.36 -14.06
CA ALA A 47 -7.27 10.70 -14.50
C ALA A 47 -6.72 11.61 -13.37
N SER A 48 -6.32 11.05 -12.24
CA SER A 48 -5.66 11.83 -11.19
C SER A 48 -4.16 11.97 -11.43
N ARG A 49 -3.50 12.79 -10.60
CA ARG A 49 -2.04 12.95 -10.60
C ARG A 49 -1.47 12.93 -9.20
N GLY A 50 -0.17 12.68 -9.10
CA GLY A 50 0.53 12.81 -7.84
C GLY A 50 2.01 12.51 -7.97
N GLY A 51 2.77 13.23 -7.16
CA GLY A 51 4.23 13.27 -7.26
C GLY A 51 4.81 14.25 -6.25
N VAL A 52 6.13 14.40 -6.28
CA VAL A 52 6.82 15.28 -5.33
C VAL A 52 6.57 16.75 -5.68
N LEU A 53 6.64 17.09 -6.96
CA LEU A 53 6.46 18.43 -7.51
C LEU A 53 5.40 18.41 -8.62
N GLU A 54 4.93 19.58 -9.00
CA GLU A 54 4.17 19.75 -10.23
C GLU A 54 5.07 19.49 -11.45
N PRO A 55 4.51 19.02 -12.59
CA PRO A 55 5.28 18.72 -13.80
C PRO A 55 6.14 19.90 -14.30
N ASN A 56 5.62 21.12 -14.20
CA ASN A 56 6.35 22.34 -14.56
C ASN A 56 7.62 22.51 -13.71
N GLY A 57 7.50 22.42 -12.38
CA GLY A 57 8.65 22.54 -11.47
C GLY A 57 9.63 21.38 -11.61
N ALA A 58 9.14 20.16 -11.86
CA ALA A 58 10.00 19.01 -12.13
C ALA A 58 10.81 19.21 -13.42
N ALA A 59 10.17 19.66 -14.51
CA ALA A 59 10.82 19.94 -15.78
C ALA A 59 11.87 21.05 -15.64
N GLU A 60 11.55 22.16 -14.96
CA GLU A 60 12.48 23.28 -14.75
C GLU A 60 13.75 22.86 -14.01
N ILE A 61 13.63 21.95 -13.04
CA ILE A 61 14.78 21.48 -12.26
C ILE A 61 15.58 20.43 -13.03
N LYS A 62 14.90 19.46 -13.67
CA LYS A 62 15.50 18.20 -14.17
C LYS A 62 15.72 18.16 -15.68
N PHE A 63 15.07 19.00 -16.47
CA PHE A 63 15.12 18.98 -17.94
C PHE A 63 15.34 20.40 -18.48
N ARG A 64 16.58 20.87 -18.35
CA ARG A 64 16.99 22.27 -18.61
C ARG A 64 17.39 22.46 -20.07
N GLU A 65 17.89 23.66 -20.39
CA GLU A 65 18.32 24.05 -21.75
C GLU A 65 19.20 23.06 -22.46
N LYS A 66 20.28 22.64 -21.80
CA LYS A 66 21.17 21.61 -22.34
C LYS A 66 20.43 20.31 -22.71
N ASP A 67 19.40 19.94 -21.95
CA ASP A 67 18.71 18.65 -22.07
C ASP A 67 17.69 18.70 -23.21
N TYR A 68 16.95 19.80 -23.36
CA TYR A 68 16.07 19.94 -24.53
C TYR A 68 16.84 20.19 -25.83
N VAL A 69 17.97 20.92 -25.80
CA VAL A 69 18.82 21.06 -27.00
C VAL A 69 19.35 19.68 -27.41
N ALA A 70 19.86 18.89 -26.48
CA ALA A 70 20.28 17.51 -26.76
C ALA A 70 19.13 16.64 -27.31
N ALA A 71 17.92 16.77 -26.75
CA ALA A 71 16.75 16.08 -27.27
C ALA A 71 16.37 16.55 -28.69
N ALA A 72 16.51 17.84 -28.98
CA ALA A 72 16.24 18.44 -30.28
C ALA A 72 17.21 17.91 -31.35
N HIS A 73 18.51 17.88 -31.08
CA HIS A 73 19.49 17.24 -31.98
C HIS A 73 19.24 15.75 -32.19
N ARG A 74 18.65 15.06 -31.22
CA ARG A 74 18.31 13.63 -31.36
C ARG A 74 17.05 13.39 -32.20
N LEU A 75 16.05 14.27 -32.12
CA LEU A 75 14.69 14.00 -32.62
C LEU A 75 14.27 14.89 -33.79
N ASP A 76 14.74 16.13 -33.87
CA ASP A 76 14.38 17.06 -34.94
C ASP A 76 15.11 16.72 -36.25
N PRO A 77 14.41 16.40 -37.35
CA PRO A 77 15.06 16.02 -38.60
C PRO A 77 15.92 17.12 -39.22
N VAL A 78 15.56 18.40 -39.00
CA VAL A 78 16.30 19.54 -39.56
C VAL A 78 17.63 19.72 -38.85
N LEU A 79 17.62 19.73 -37.51
CA LEU A 79 18.85 19.78 -36.72
C LEU A 79 19.76 18.58 -37.01
N ARG A 80 19.21 17.37 -37.14
CA ARG A 80 20.00 16.19 -37.51
C ARG A 80 20.67 16.31 -38.88
N ALA A 81 19.97 16.87 -39.86
CA ALA A 81 20.54 17.12 -41.19
C ALA A 81 21.64 18.19 -41.13
N MET A 82 21.44 19.24 -40.33
CA MET A 82 22.44 20.28 -40.09
C MET A 82 23.68 19.72 -39.35
N ASP A 83 23.48 18.84 -38.36
CA ASP A 83 24.56 18.16 -37.63
C ASP A 83 25.41 17.30 -38.58
N ALA A 84 24.78 16.48 -39.43
CA ALA A 84 25.48 15.68 -40.42
C ALA A 84 26.23 16.55 -41.45
N LYS A 85 25.64 17.68 -41.87
CA LYS A 85 26.32 18.64 -42.75
C LYS A 85 27.54 19.28 -42.05
N MET A 86 27.43 19.54 -40.74
CA MET A 86 28.53 20.10 -39.96
C MET A 86 29.68 19.10 -39.82
N GLU A 87 29.39 17.82 -39.59
CA GLU A 87 30.40 16.74 -39.56
C GLU A 87 31.17 16.61 -40.88
N LEU A 88 30.49 16.76 -42.03
CA LEU A 88 31.14 16.74 -43.35
C LEU A 88 32.09 17.93 -43.54
N LEU A 89 31.68 19.13 -43.11
CA LEU A 89 32.52 20.33 -43.17
C LEU A 89 33.71 20.25 -42.20
N GLU A 90 33.53 19.59 -41.05
CA GLU A 90 34.61 19.25 -40.10
C GLU A 90 35.65 18.33 -40.72
N ALA A 91 35.21 17.26 -41.40
CA ALA A 91 36.10 16.34 -42.10
C ALA A 91 36.87 17.02 -43.25
N ALA A 92 36.28 18.02 -43.90
CA ALA A 92 36.91 18.80 -44.96
C ALA A 92 37.82 19.93 -44.46
N GLY A 93 37.80 20.26 -43.16
CA GLY A 93 38.55 21.39 -42.59
C GLY A 93 37.97 22.77 -42.95
N GLU A 94 36.72 22.85 -43.41
CA GLU A 94 36.06 24.07 -43.91
C GLU A 94 35.10 24.72 -42.89
N VAL A 95 35.12 24.24 -41.66
CA VAL A 95 34.23 24.66 -40.55
C VAL A 95 34.29 26.16 -40.27
N GLU A 96 35.46 26.78 -40.43
CA GLU A 96 35.67 28.21 -40.19
C GLU A 96 35.41 29.07 -41.45
N GLY A 97 35.05 28.44 -42.56
CA GLY A 97 34.59 29.12 -43.77
C GLY A 97 33.22 29.77 -43.58
N GLU A 98 32.80 30.56 -44.59
CA GLU A 98 31.50 31.25 -44.58
C GLU A 98 30.34 30.25 -44.43
N GLU A 99 30.39 29.10 -45.10
CA GLU A 99 29.36 28.08 -45.03
C GLU A 99 29.24 27.46 -43.62
N GLY A 100 30.36 27.20 -42.95
CA GLY A 100 30.36 26.68 -41.59
C GLY A 100 29.83 27.69 -40.56
N LYS A 101 30.17 28.98 -40.72
CA LYS A 101 29.62 30.07 -39.88
C LYS A 101 28.12 30.24 -40.09
N GLN A 102 27.66 30.20 -41.34
CA GLN A 102 26.24 30.29 -41.68
C GLN A 102 25.46 29.11 -41.08
N LEU A 103 25.97 27.89 -41.23
CA LEU A 103 25.35 26.69 -40.67
C LEU A 103 25.24 26.75 -39.14
N ARG A 104 26.27 27.25 -38.45
CA ARG A 104 26.22 27.48 -36.98
C ARG A 104 25.10 28.44 -36.58
N ARG A 105 24.90 29.51 -37.36
CA ARG A 105 23.83 30.48 -37.11
C ARG A 105 22.45 29.87 -37.34
N GLU A 106 22.24 29.20 -38.48
CA GLU A 106 20.98 28.55 -38.81
C GLU A 106 20.59 27.46 -37.81
N ARG A 107 21.58 26.69 -37.32
CA ARG A 107 21.41 25.69 -36.26
C ARG A 107 20.92 26.34 -34.96
N LYS A 108 21.55 27.43 -34.53
CA LYS A 108 21.13 28.19 -33.36
C LYS A 108 19.73 28.79 -33.51
N ASP A 109 19.43 29.37 -34.67
CA ASP A 109 18.09 29.93 -34.95
C ASP A 109 17.01 28.83 -34.87
N ARG A 110 17.32 27.61 -35.33
CA ARG A 110 16.42 26.44 -35.22
C ARG A 110 16.30 25.95 -33.78
N GLU A 111 17.38 25.88 -33.01
CA GLU A 111 17.38 25.55 -31.58
C GLU A 111 16.46 26.52 -30.80
N ASP A 112 16.64 27.83 -31.02
CA ASP A 112 15.84 28.88 -30.39
C ASP A 112 14.36 28.80 -30.78
N ALA A 113 14.05 28.50 -32.04
CA ALA A 113 12.68 28.31 -32.51
C ALA A 113 11.98 27.09 -31.89
N LEU A 114 12.74 26.02 -31.58
CA LEU A 114 12.21 24.78 -31.01
C LEU A 114 12.04 24.84 -29.48
N LYS A 115 12.70 25.79 -28.80
CA LYS A 115 12.73 25.92 -27.34
C LYS A 115 11.35 25.86 -26.69
N GLY A 116 10.37 26.62 -27.22
CA GLY A 116 9.02 26.65 -26.66
C GLY A 116 8.29 25.30 -26.71
N ILE A 117 8.39 24.59 -27.83
CA ILE A 117 7.75 23.28 -28.01
C ILE A 117 8.43 22.24 -27.11
N TYR A 118 9.76 22.21 -27.07
CA TYR A 118 10.47 21.24 -26.24
C TYR A 118 10.29 21.49 -24.74
N ALA A 119 10.09 22.74 -24.32
CA ALA A 119 9.68 23.03 -22.95
C ALA A 119 8.33 22.38 -22.61
N GLN A 120 7.34 22.46 -23.50
CA GLN A 120 6.05 21.78 -23.31
C GLN A 120 6.20 20.25 -23.33
N VAL A 121 7.05 19.71 -24.21
CA VAL A 121 7.36 18.26 -24.24
C VAL A 121 8.00 17.83 -22.92
N ALA A 122 8.90 18.62 -22.35
CA ALA A 122 9.53 18.33 -21.07
C ALA A 122 8.50 18.28 -19.92
N VAL A 123 7.55 19.21 -19.90
CA VAL A 123 6.44 19.20 -18.94
C VAL A 123 5.59 17.95 -19.11
N GLN A 124 5.21 17.61 -20.34
CA GLN A 124 4.41 16.40 -20.60
C GLN A 124 5.18 15.12 -20.23
N PHE A 125 6.48 15.08 -20.49
CA PHE A 125 7.35 13.99 -20.10
C PHE A 125 7.43 13.85 -18.57
N ALA A 126 7.53 14.95 -17.84
CA ALA A 126 7.44 14.95 -16.38
C ALA A 126 6.07 14.44 -15.90
N ASP A 127 4.96 14.91 -16.49
CA ASP A 127 3.60 14.50 -16.12
C ASP A 127 3.36 12.98 -16.27
N LEU A 128 4.01 12.32 -17.24
CA LEU A 128 3.93 10.87 -17.41
C LEU A 128 4.47 10.10 -16.19
N HIS A 129 5.37 10.70 -15.39
CA HIS A 129 5.88 10.12 -14.14
C HIS A 129 4.89 10.29 -12.97
N ASP A 130 3.85 11.11 -13.11
CA ASP A 130 2.90 11.41 -12.04
C ASP A 130 1.58 10.67 -12.20
N THR A 131 1.57 9.65 -13.06
CA THR A 131 0.37 8.87 -13.40
C THR A 131 0.02 7.85 -12.32
N PRO A 132 -1.28 7.54 -12.14
CA PRO A 132 -1.74 6.51 -11.20
C PRO A 132 -1.16 5.12 -11.48
N GLY A 133 -0.90 4.80 -12.75
CA GLY A 133 -0.26 3.53 -13.12
C GLY A 133 1.15 3.39 -12.53
N ARG A 134 1.93 4.48 -12.50
CA ARG A 134 3.22 4.47 -11.80
C ARG A 134 3.03 4.34 -10.29
N MET A 135 2.07 5.05 -9.70
CA MET A 135 1.79 4.97 -8.25
C MET A 135 1.49 3.53 -7.80
N GLU A 136 0.67 2.82 -8.58
CA GLU A 136 0.34 1.41 -8.32
C GLU A 136 1.57 0.52 -8.52
N ALA A 137 2.34 0.72 -9.60
CA ALA A 137 3.55 -0.05 -9.88
C ALA A 137 4.64 0.08 -8.80
N VAL A 138 4.75 1.24 -8.15
CA VAL A 138 5.69 1.45 -7.02
C VAL A 138 5.07 1.13 -5.66
N GLY A 139 3.79 0.74 -5.62
CA GLY A 139 3.11 0.29 -4.40
C GLY A 139 2.71 1.39 -3.41
N VAL A 140 2.64 2.66 -3.83
CA VAL A 140 2.19 3.76 -2.94
C VAL A 140 0.67 3.89 -2.87
N ILE A 141 -0.04 3.33 -3.84
CA ILE A 141 -1.50 3.14 -3.78
C ILE A 141 -1.81 1.65 -3.94
N ARG A 142 -2.95 1.21 -3.39
CA ARG A 142 -3.38 -0.19 -3.48
C ARG A 142 -3.90 -0.55 -4.87
N LYS A 143 -4.68 0.35 -5.49
CA LYS A 143 -5.31 0.12 -6.79
C LYS A 143 -5.70 1.41 -7.49
N VAL A 144 -5.64 1.42 -8.82
CA VAL A 144 -6.32 2.44 -9.64
C VAL A 144 -7.80 2.10 -9.76
N VAL A 145 -8.67 3.01 -9.30
CA VAL A 145 -10.12 2.81 -9.25
C VAL A 145 -10.81 3.85 -10.14
N PRO A 146 -11.37 3.45 -11.30
CA PRO A 146 -12.11 4.35 -12.18
C PRO A 146 -13.33 4.96 -11.47
N TRP A 147 -13.55 6.26 -11.66
CA TRP A 147 -14.63 7.00 -11.00
C TRP A 147 -16.02 6.40 -11.22
N GLY A 148 -16.32 5.96 -12.45
CA GLY A 148 -17.61 5.34 -12.79
C GLY A 148 -17.92 4.08 -11.98
N GLN A 149 -16.91 3.38 -11.45
CA GLN A 149 -17.07 2.18 -10.63
C GLN A 149 -16.78 2.42 -9.15
N ALA A 150 -16.27 3.61 -8.78
CA ALA A 150 -15.77 3.91 -7.44
C ALA A 150 -16.83 3.67 -6.35
N ARG A 151 -18.08 4.07 -6.57
CA ARG A 151 -19.18 3.84 -5.61
C ARG A 151 -19.36 2.36 -5.28
N SER A 152 -19.44 1.51 -6.30
CA SER A 152 -19.64 0.07 -6.12
C SER A 152 -18.42 -0.55 -5.45
N PHE A 153 -17.22 -0.18 -5.91
CA PHE A 153 -15.96 -0.64 -5.34
C PHE A 153 -15.88 -0.32 -3.83
N PHE A 154 -16.00 0.97 -3.46
CA PHE A 154 -15.89 1.39 -2.06
C PHE A 154 -17.01 0.86 -1.17
N TYR A 155 -18.21 0.61 -1.71
CA TYR A 155 -19.27 -0.06 -0.96
C TYR A 155 -18.83 -1.44 -0.48
N TRP A 156 -18.31 -2.28 -1.37
CA TRP A 156 -17.87 -3.63 -1.00
C TRP A 156 -16.59 -3.60 -0.17
N ARG A 157 -15.65 -2.73 -0.53
CA ARG A 157 -14.39 -2.57 0.21
C ARG A 157 -14.63 -2.15 1.65
N LEU A 158 -15.49 -1.15 1.87
CA LEU A 158 -15.83 -0.69 3.23
C LEU A 158 -16.48 -1.80 4.05
N ARG A 159 -17.47 -2.50 3.50
CA ARG A 159 -18.16 -3.59 4.23
C ARG A 159 -17.19 -4.68 4.64
N ARG A 160 -16.32 -5.11 3.73
CA ARG A 160 -15.25 -6.06 4.04
C ARG A 160 -14.33 -5.53 5.13
N ARG A 161 -13.82 -4.31 4.98
CA ARG A 161 -12.86 -3.73 5.94
C ARG A 161 -13.47 -3.60 7.34
N LEU A 162 -14.75 -3.23 7.45
CA LEU A 162 -15.44 -3.20 8.73
C LEU A 162 -15.57 -4.59 9.37
N ALA A 163 -15.96 -5.61 8.59
CA ALA A 163 -16.04 -6.99 9.08
C ALA A 163 -14.66 -7.52 9.51
N GLU A 164 -13.64 -7.27 8.69
CA GLU A 164 -12.26 -7.65 8.99
C GLU A 164 -11.74 -6.94 10.26
N PHE A 165 -12.02 -5.66 10.43
CA PHE A 165 -11.67 -4.90 11.64
C PHE A 165 -12.29 -5.50 12.91
N HIS A 166 -13.56 -5.90 12.82
CA HIS A 166 -14.23 -6.55 13.94
C HIS A 166 -13.57 -7.90 14.26
N LEU A 167 -13.36 -8.75 13.25
CA LEU A 167 -12.71 -10.05 13.44
C LEU A 167 -11.28 -9.94 13.95
N ARG A 168 -10.50 -8.96 13.49
CA ARG A 168 -9.15 -8.70 14.00
C ARG A 168 -9.21 -8.42 15.51
N LYS A 169 -10.15 -7.58 15.97
CA LYS A 169 -10.30 -7.28 17.41
C LYS A 169 -10.64 -8.54 18.23
N GLU A 170 -11.51 -9.40 17.73
CA GLU A 170 -11.84 -10.68 18.37
C GLU A 170 -10.62 -11.62 18.42
N VAL A 171 -9.82 -11.68 17.35
CA VAL A 171 -8.57 -12.45 17.31
C VAL A 171 -7.56 -11.91 18.33
N LEU A 172 -7.34 -10.59 18.40
CA LEU A 172 -6.44 -10.01 19.41
C LEU A 172 -6.92 -10.33 20.82
N LYS A 173 -8.22 -10.17 21.09
CA LYS A 173 -8.81 -10.50 22.40
C LYS A 173 -8.62 -11.97 22.77
N ALA A 174 -8.75 -12.88 21.80
CA ALA A 174 -8.52 -14.30 22.03
C ALA A 174 -7.05 -14.63 22.34
N VAL A 175 -6.10 -13.96 21.67
CA VAL A 175 -4.65 -14.22 21.81
C VAL A 175 -4.03 -13.51 23.01
N ASP A 176 -4.46 -12.29 23.32
CA ASP A 176 -3.84 -11.45 24.36
C ASP A 176 -4.69 -11.37 25.64
N GLY A 177 -5.94 -11.85 25.62
CA GLY A 177 -6.84 -11.87 26.78
C GLY A 177 -7.41 -10.50 27.19
N LYS A 178 -7.07 -9.42 26.47
CA LYS A 178 -7.57 -8.05 26.70
C LYS A 178 -8.08 -7.43 25.41
N GLU A 179 -9.09 -6.56 25.54
CA GLU A 179 -9.51 -5.69 24.43
C GLU A 179 -8.41 -4.65 24.17
N GLY A 180 -7.86 -4.67 22.95
CA GLY A 180 -6.77 -3.76 22.53
C GLY A 180 -5.38 -4.40 22.45
N GLY A 181 -5.25 -5.69 22.79
CA GLY A 181 -3.98 -6.41 22.75
C GLY A 181 -3.08 -6.16 23.96
N LYS A 182 -1.90 -6.78 23.98
CA LYS A 182 -0.84 -6.57 24.97
C LYS A 182 0.36 -5.87 24.32
N GLU A 183 1.10 -5.03 25.05
CA GLU A 183 2.41 -4.56 24.57
C GLU A 183 3.32 -5.76 24.27
N GLY A 184 3.80 -5.85 23.03
CA GLY A 184 4.55 -7.01 22.52
C GLY A 184 3.69 -8.24 22.17
N GLY A 185 2.36 -8.11 22.19
CA GLY A 185 1.38 -9.09 21.75
C GLY A 185 1.14 -9.08 20.24
N MET A 186 0.03 -9.68 19.81
CA MET A 186 -0.30 -9.78 18.39
C MET A 186 -0.72 -8.42 17.80
N THR A 187 -0.16 -8.03 16.66
CA THR A 187 -0.56 -6.78 15.97
C THR A 187 -1.80 -6.97 15.08
N LEU A 188 -2.50 -5.88 14.71
CA LEU A 188 -3.63 -5.99 13.78
C LEU A 188 -3.17 -6.48 12.40
N LEU A 189 -1.96 -6.12 11.98
CA LEU A 189 -1.36 -6.66 10.75
C LEU A 189 -1.19 -8.18 10.82
N GLN A 190 -0.67 -8.70 11.93
CA GLN A 190 -0.55 -10.15 12.14
C GLN A 190 -1.93 -10.82 12.16
N ALA A 191 -2.92 -10.20 12.80
CA ALA A 191 -4.29 -10.71 12.81
C ALA A 191 -4.89 -10.78 11.41
N SER A 192 -4.60 -9.78 10.56
CA SER A 192 -4.98 -9.76 9.14
C SER A 192 -4.34 -10.93 8.37
N ALA A 193 -3.05 -11.18 8.61
CA ALA A 193 -2.34 -12.29 7.98
C ALA A 193 -2.89 -13.65 8.43
N LEU A 194 -3.27 -13.78 9.70
CA LEU A 194 -3.90 -14.98 10.22
C LEU A 194 -5.28 -15.22 9.59
N LEU A 195 -6.12 -14.19 9.51
CA LEU A 195 -7.41 -14.28 8.82
C LEU A 195 -7.24 -14.68 7.35
N LYS A 196 -6.25 -14.10 6.65
CA LYS A 196 -5.91 -14.50 5.27
C LYS A 196 -5.51 -15.97 5.20
N SER A 197 -4.72 -16.47 6.15
CA SER A 197 -4.33 -17.89 6.18
C SER A 197 -5.53 -18.82 6.37
N TRP A 198 -6.53 -18.41 7.17
CA TRP A 198 -7.76 -19.18 7.37
C TRP A 198 -8.63 -19.20 6.13
N PHE A 199 -8.72 -18.07 5.43
CA PHE A 199 -9.39 -18.00 4.15
C PHE A 199 -8.75 -18.95 3.14
N VAL A 200 -7.43 -18.86 2.94
CA VAL A 200 -6.72 -19.73 1.98
C VAL A 200 -6.77 -21.21 2.35
N ALA A 201 -6.83 -21.54 3.65
CA ALA A 201 -7.01 -22.92 4.10
C ALA A 201 -8.44 -23.45 3.93
N THR A 202 -9.41 -22.59 3.59
CA THR A 202 -10.80 -23.01 3.36
C THR A 202 -10.92 -23.66 1.98
N PRO A 203 -11.57 -24.83 1.85
CA PRO A 203 -11.72 -25.51 0.56
C PRO A 203 -12.35 -24.60 -0.51
N GLY A 204 -11.73 -24.55 -1.69
CA GLY A 204 -12.20 -23.72 -2.82
C GLY A 204 -11.80 -22.25 -2.76
N LYS A 205 -10.98 -21.83 -1.79
CA LYS A 205 -10.44 -20.47 -1.69
C LYS A 205 -8.98 -20.42 -2.15
N SER A 206 -8.55 -19.27 -2.65
CA SER A 206 -7.18 -19.04 -3.14
C SER A 206 -6.57 -17.75 -2.60
N THR A 207 -5.28 -17.55 -2.83
CA THR A 207 -4.58 -16.31 -2.44
C THR A 207 -5.11 -15.11 -3.21
N GLU A 208 -5.47 -15.29 -4.47
CA GLU A 208 -6.02 -14.27 -5.37
C GLU A 208 -7.45 -13.90 -4.96
N GLY A 209 -8.27 -14.89 -4.57
CA GLY A 209 -9.62 -14.64 -4.04
C GLY A 209 -9.64 -13.77 -2.79
N TRP A 210 -8.53 -13.69 -2.05
CA TRP A 210 -8.41 -12.74 -0.93
C TRP A 210 -8.47 -11.28 -1.41
N GLU A 211 -8.15 -10.97 -2.65
CA GLU A 211 -8.27 -9.59 -3.15
C GLU A 211 -9.71 -9.24 -3.56
N GLU A 212 -10.60 -10.24 -3.69
CA GLU A 212 -11.99 -10.06 -4.09
C GLU A 212 -12.92 -9.79 -2.90
N ASP A 213 -13.37 -8.53 -2.79
CA ASP A 213 -14.07 -8.07 -1.59
C ASP A 213 -15.37 -8.81 -1.28
N ARG A 214 -16.13 -9.18 -2.31
CA ARG A 214 -17.40 -9.90 -2.15
C ARG A 214 -17.19 -11.33 -1.66
N GLU A 215 -16.16 -11.98 -2.19
CA GLU A 215 -15.85 -13.35 -1.83
C GLU A 215 -15.39 -13.45 -0.38
N VAL A 216 -14.47 -12.57 0.02
CA VAL A 216 -13.98 -12.53 1.40
C VAL A 216 -15.08 -12.16 2.37
N LEU A 217 -15.95 -11.20 2.02
CA LEU A 217 -17.08 -10.83 2.86
C LEU A 217 -18.09 -11.98 3.01
N GLY A 218 -18.36 -12.72 1.93
CA GLY A 218 -19.22 -13.92 1.97
C GLY A 218 -18.66 -14.98 2.90
N TRP A 219 -17.36 -15.27 2.80
CA TRP A 219 -16.67 -16.19 3.70
C TRP A 219 -16.71 -15.72 5.17
N MET A 220 -16.50 -14.43 5.44
CA MET A 220 -16.62 -13.89 6.80
C MET A 220 -18.05 -14.01 7.36
N ALA A 221 -19.07 -14.01 6.50
CA ALA A 221 -20.46 -14.16 6.90
C ALA A 221 -20.85 -15.61 7.25
N GLU A 222 -20.05 -16.61 6.84
CA GLU A 222 -20.20 -18.01 7.23
C GLU A 222 -19.57 -18.27 8.62
N HIS A 223 -20.01 -17.46 9.61
CA HIS A 223 -19.39 -17.20 10.93
C HIS A 223 -18.87 -18.43 11.71
N GLN A 224 -19.48 -19.61 11.56
CA GLN A 224 -19.21 -20.79 12.40
C GLN A 224 -17.74 -21.22 12.38
N GLY A 225 -17.12 -21.31 11.19
CA GLY A 225 -15.74 -21.80 11.09
C GLY A 225 -14.69 -20.82 11.65
N ILE A 226 -14.99 -19.52 11.64
CA ILE A 226 -14.09 -18.48 12.16
C ILE A 226 -14.21 -18.41 13.69
N GLU A 227 -15.44 -18.47 14.21
CA GLU A 227 -15.69 -18.47 15.66
C GLU A 227 -15.02 -19.64 16.37
N GLU A 228 -15.07 -20.84 15.78
CA GLU A 228 -14.38 -22.02 16.33
C GLU A 228 -12.87 -21.83 16.40
N ARG A 229 -12.26 -21.24 15.37
CA ARG A 229 -10.83 -20.93 15.34
C ARG A 229 -10.45 -19.89 16.39
N ILE A 230 -11.26 -18.84 16.56
CA ILE A 230 -11.07 -17.83 17.60
C ILE A 230 -11.18 -18.47 19.00
N ARG A 231 -12.17 -19.34 19.21
CA ARG A 231 -12.32 -20.08 20.47
C ARG A 231 -11.12 -20.97 20.76
N ALA A 232 -10.61 -21.68 19.75
CA ALA A 232 -9.41 -22.50 19.87
C ALA A 232 -8.16 -21.68 20.25
N LEU A 233 -7.99 -20.49 19.67
CA LEU A 233 -6.93 -19.56 20.07
C LEU A 233 -7.04 -19.16 21.55
N ALA A 234 -8.25 -18.79 21.99
CA ALA A 234 -8.49 -18.42 23.38
C ALA A 234 -8.21 -19.56 24.36
N GLN A 235 -8.62 -20.78 24.02
CA GLN A 235 -8.32 -21.99 24.81
C GLN A 235 -6.81 -22.25 24.87
N GLY A 236 -6.11 -22.16 23.74
CA GLY A 236 -4.66 -22.32 23.66
C GLY A 236 -3.89 -21.28 24.49
N ARG A 237 -4.36 -20.03 24.51
CA ARG A 237 -3.82 -18.98 25.39
C ARG A 237 -3.98 -19.36 26.86
N VAL A 238 -5.19 -19.72 27.30
CA VAL A 238 -5.46 -20.12 28.70
C VAL A 238 -4.60 -21.32 29.10
N ALA A 239 -4.47 -22.33 28.24
CA ALA A 239 -3.61 -23.48 28.51
C ALA A 239 -2.13 -23.08 28.73
N LYS A 240 -1.61 -22.17 27.90
CA LYS A 240 -0.25 -21.61 28.07
C LYS A 240 -0.09 -20.82 29.37
N GLU A 241 -1.09 -20.01 29.75
CA GLU A 241 -1.08 -19.26 31.01
C GLU A 241 -1.11 -20.20 32.22
N VAL A 242 -1.96 -21.23 32.20
CA VAL A 242 -2.01 -22.25 33.26
C VAL A 242 -0.66 -22.96 33.38
N ALA A 243 -0.04 -23.36 32.26
CA ALA A 243 1.28 -23.99 32.27
C ALA A 243 2.37 -23.05 32.82
N SER A 244 2.34 -21.77 32.44
CA SER A 244 3.29 -20.77 32.95
C SER A 244 3.13 -20.54 34.46
N LEU A 245 1.91 -20.45 34.97
CA LEU A 245 1.65 -20.31 36.41
C LEU A 245 2.09 -21.56 37.18
N ALA A 246 1.84 -22.75 36.62
CA ALA A 246 2.28 -24.01 37.21
C ALA A 246 3.81 -24.14 37.28
N ALA A 247 4.54 -23.59 36.31
CA ALA A 247 6.01 -23.54 36.34
C ALA A 247 6.56 -22.63 37.44
N VAL A 248 5.82 -21.59 37.84
CA VAL A 248 6.22 -20.68 38.95
C VAL A 248 5.98 -21.33 40.31
N SER A 249 4.87 -22.05 40.50
CA SER A 249 4.57 -22.77 41.73
C SER A 249 3.74 -24.02 41.47
N THR A 250 4.40 -25.17 41.50
CA THR A 250 3.75 -26.48 41.36
C THR A 250 2.72 -26.70 42.47
N GLN A 251 3.05 -26.33 43.71
CA GLN A 251 2.12 -26.49 44.84
C GLN A 251 0.90 -25.57 44.69
N GLY A 252 1.11 -24.32 44.28
CA GLY A 252 0.01 -23.39 43.99
C GLY A 252 -0.92 -23.89 42.88
N ALA A 253 -0.36 -24.50 41.82
CA ALA A 253 -1.16 -25.11 40.76
C ALA A 253 -1.98 -26.31 41.24
N VAL A 254 -1.40 -27.18 42.07
CA VAL A 254 -2.12 -28.32 42.68
C VAL A 254 -3.27 -27.86 43.56
N ASP A 255 -3.04 -26.86 44.42
CA ASP A 255 -4.09 -26.34 45.30
C ASP A 255 -5.17 -25.56 44.52
N GLY A 256 -4.78 -24.86 43.44
CA GLY A 256 -5.71 -24.27 42.48
C GLY A 256 -6.61 -25.31 41.80
N LEU A 257 -6.04 -26.41 41.29
CA LEU A 257 -6.80 -27.51 40.69
C LEU A 257 -7.78 -28.15 41.69
N LYS A 258 -7.36 -28.33 42.96
CA LYS A 258 -8.28 -28.80 44.03
C LYS A 258 -9.46 -27.85 44.23
N HIS A 259 -9.25 -26.54 44.13
CA HIS A 259 -10.33 -25.55 44.21
C HIS A 259 -11.29 -25.67 43.03
N VAL A 260 -10.76 -25.76 41.81
CA VAL A 260 -11.58 -25.94 40.58
C VAL A 260 -12.42 -27.23 40.66
N LEU A 261 -11.84 -28.33 41.12
CA LEU A 261 -12.55 -29.61 41.29
C LEU A 261 -13.72 -29.54 42.28
N LYS A 262 -13.69 -28.62 43.25
CA LYS A 262 -14.80 -28.39 44.20
C LYS A 262 -15.94 -27.58 43.59
N THR A 263 -15.64 -26.73 42.61
CA THR A 263 -16.62 -25.84 41.95
C THR A 263 -17.22 -26.44 40.68
N LEU A 264 -16.61 -27.48 40.11
CA LEU A 264 -17.09 -28.11 38.87
C LEU A 264 -18.31 -29.01 39.09
N PRO A 265 -19.26 -29.06 38.15
CA PRO A 265 -20.32 -30.08 38.11
C PRO A 265 -19.74 -31.50 38.05
N ALA A 266 -20.50 -32.48 38.57
CA ALA A 266 -20.04 -33.88 38.71
C ALA A 266 -19.54 -34.49 37.39
N GLU A 267 -20.19 -34.20 36.26
CA GLU A 267 -19.80 -34.71 34.93
C GLU A 267 -18.43 -34.15 34.47
N HIS A 268 -18.23 -32.84 34.59
CA HIS A 268 -16.97 -32.18 34.20
C HIS A 268 -15.81 -32.56 35.13
N ARG A 269 -16.12 -32.81 36.41
CA ARG A 269 -15.15 -33.30 37.40
C ARG A 269 -14.63 -34.69 37.03
N ALA A 270 -15.50 -35.60 36.59
CA ALA A 270 -15.10 -36.93 36.15
C ALA A 270 -14.23 -36.88 34.88
N ALA A 271 -14.62 -36.05 33.90
CA ALA A 271 -13.86 -35.85 32.67
C ALA A 271 -12.45 -35.29 32.94
N LEU A 272 -12.31 -34.30 33.81
CA LEU A 272 -11.02 -33.71 34.16
C LEU A 272 -10.10 -34.72 34.89
N LEU A 273 -10.64 -35.50 35.82
CA LEU A 273 -9.88 -36.54 36.53
C LEU A 273 -9.44 -37.69 35.61
N ALA A 274 -10.20 -37.99 34.56
CA ALA A 274 -9.81 -38.96 33.54
C ALA A 274 -8.65 -38.41 32.69
N ALA A 275 -8.76 -37.16 32.22
CA ALA A 275 -7.74 -36.51 31.41
C ALA A 275 -6.39 -36.29 32.12
N LEU A 276 -6.37 -36.22 33.46
CA LEU A 276 -5.14 -36.08 34.26
C LEU A 276 -4.47 -37.43 34.62
N LYS A 277 -5.12 -38.56 34.30
CA LYS A 277 -4.58 -39.92 34.55
C LYS A 277 -3.87 -40.52 33.35
N GLU A 278 -4.05 -39.94 32.17
CA GLU A 278 -3.22 -40.18 30.97
C GLU A 278 -1.91 -39.39 31.06
#